data_AF-N9TZF9-F1
#
_entry.id   AF-N9TZF9-F1
#
_cell.length_a   1.000
_cell.length_b   1.000
_cell.length_c   1.000
_cell.angle_alpha   90.00
_cell.angle_beta   90.00
_cell.angle_gamma   90.00
#
_symmetry.space_group_name_H-M   'P 1'
#
loop_
_entity.id
_entity.type
_entity.pdbx_description
1 polymer ?
#
loop_
_entity_poly.entity_id
_entity_poly.type
_entity_poly.pdbx_seq_one_letter_code
_entity_poly.pdbx_strand_id
1 'polypeptide(L)' 'MPIVSKYKNEQFDALMNELIAVLEQSKAPVDLSLMVLGNLATNIINELPQAQRQAIAEKFVQALTASVDKGNQPH' A
#
# COMPACT_ATOMS: atom_id res chain seq x y z
N MET A 1 13.26 2.84 -7.56
CA MET A 1 12.91 4.26 -7.81
C MET A 1 11.60 4.54 -7.10
N PRO A 2 11.47 5.65 -6.35
CA PRO A 2 10.22 6.00 -5.71
C PRO A 2 9.18 6.25 -6.79
N ILE A 3 7.99 5.68 -6.62
CA ILE A 3 6.84 5.99 -7.46
C ILE A 3 6.53 7.46 -7.21
N VAL A 4 6.85 8.33 -8.17
CA VAL A 4 6.52 9.76 -8.08
C VAL A 4 5.00 9.86 -8.11
N SER A 5 4.42 10.23 -6.97
CA SER A 5 2.97 10.34 -6.80
C SER A 5 2.41 11.36 -7.80
N LYS A 6 1.34 10.98 -8.51
CA LYS A 6 0.59 11.91 -9.38
C LYS A 6 -0.33 12.85 -8.58
N TYR A 7 -0.43 12.64 -7.26
CA TYR A 7 -1.22 13.44 -6.34
C TYR A 7 -0.35 14.54 -5.72
N LYS A 8 -0.94 15.70 -5.41
CA LYS A 8 -0.25 16.75 -4.65
C LYS A 8 0.25 16.12 -3.35
N ASN A 9 1.56 16.17 -3.13
CA ASN A 9 2.24 15.50 -2.02
C ASN A 9 1.48 15.67 -0.69
N GLU A 10 0.96 16.88 -0.42
CA GLU A 10 0.17 17.19 0.78
C GLU A 10 -1.07 16.32 1.02
N GLN A 11 -1.88 16.05 -0.01
CA GLN A 11 -3.09 15.23 0.15
C GLN A 11 -2.73 13.75 0.37
N PHE A 12 -1.68 13.29 -0.31
CA PHE A 12 -1.17 11.95 -0.14
C PHE A 12 -0.60 11.76 1.28
N ASP A 13 0.21 12.70 1.74
CA ASP A 13 0.85 12.66 3.05
C ASP A 13 -0.19 12.75 4.18
N ALA A 14 -1.21 13.61 4.04
CA ALA A 14 -2.31 13.70 4.99
C ALA A 14 -3.06 12.37 5.13
N LEU A 15 -3.47 11.77 4.01
CA LEU A 15 -4.17 10.47 4.04
C LEU A 15 -3.29 9.35 4.61
N MET A 16 -2.00 9.34 4.27
CA MET A 16 -1.07 8.35 4.81
C MET A 16 -0.96 8.48 6.34
N ASN A 17 -0.82 9.71 6.84
CA ASN A 17 -0.73 9.97 8.28
C ASN A 17 -2.01 9.58 9.03
N GLU A 18 -3.18 9.83 8.44
CA GLU A 18 -4.46 9.40 9.02
C GLU A 18 -4.54 7.87 9.14
N LEU A 19 -4.13 7.14 8.09
CA LEU A 19 -4.12 5.67 8.12
C LEU A 19 -3.14 5.11 9.16
N ILE A 20 -1.94 5.70 9.27
CA ILE A 20 -0.96 5.33 10.30
C ILE A 20 -1.55 5.57 11.69
N ALA A 21 -2.13 6.74 11.93
CA ALA A 21 -2.71 7.09 13.22
C ALA A 21 -3.82 6.11 13.64
N VAL A 22 -4.67 5.67 12.71
CA VAL A 22 -5.73 4.68 13.00
C VAL A 22 -5.14 3.34 13.45
N LEU A 23 -4.08 2.86 12.79
CA LEU A 23 -3.42 1.60 13.15
C LEU A 23 -2.75 1.69 14.53
N GLU A 24 -2.08 2.82 14.81
CA GLU A 24 -1.43 3.09 16.10
C GLU A 24 -2.44 3.20 17.25
N GLN A 25 -3.51 3.96 17.06
CA GLN A 25 -4.58 4.12 18.06
C GLN A 25 -5.25 2.78 18.39
N SER A 26 -5.41 1.92 17.37
CA SER A 26 -5.97 0.58 17.53
C SER A 26 -5.00 -0.40 18.18
N LYS A 27 -3.72 -0.01 18.39
CA LYS A 27 -2.63 -0.88 18.87
C LYS A 27 -2.55 -2.18 18.06
N ALA A 28 -2.82 -2.09 16.76
CA ALA A 28 -2.87 -3.27 15.90
C ALA A 28 -1.45 -3.86 15.77
N PRO A 29 -1.25 -5.15 16.08
CA PRO A 29 0.03 -5.80 15.80
C PRO A 29 0.30 -5.84 14.29
N VAL A 30 1.55 -6.13 13.93
CA VAL A 30 2.03 -6.08 12.54
C VAL A 30 1.20 -6.99 11.62
N ASP A 31 0.92 -8.21 12.05
CA ASP A 31 0.13 -9.19 11.31
C ASP A 31 -1.32 -8.72 11.06
N LEU A 32 -1.97 -8.18 12.09
CA LEU A 32 -3.32 -7.62 11.96
C LEU A 32 -3.35 -6.40 11.03
N SER A 33 -2.36 -5.51 11.17
CA SER A 33 -2.23 -4.32 10.32
C SER A 33 -2.06 -4.70 8.85
N LEU A 34 -1.18 -5.65 8.55
CA LEU A 34 -0.97 -6.14 7.18
C LEU A 34 -2.22 -6.86 6.63
N MET A 35 -2.93 -7.63 7.46
CA MET A 35 -4.17 -8.31 7.04
C MET A 35 -5.26 -7.30 6.67
N VAL A 36 -5.47 -6.26 7.49
CA VAL A 36 -6.49 -5.23 7.24
C VAL A 36 -6.13 -4.41 6.01
N LEU A 37 -4.88 -3.98 5.85
CA LEU A 37 -4.43 -3.24 4.67
C LEU A 37 -4.55 -4.09 3.38
N GLY A 38 -4.23 -5.39 3.46
CA GLY A 38 -4.41 -6.32 2.34
C GLY A 38 -5.87 -6.49 1.94
N ASN A 39 -6.78 -6.57 2.92
CA ASN A 39 -8.23 -6.62 2.68
C ASN A 39 -8.74 -5.31 2.07
N LEU A 40 -8.27 -4.16 2.54
CA LEU A 40 -8.63 -2.85 1.98
C LEU A 40 -8.20 -2.73 0.51
N ALA A 41 -6.95 -3.11 0.20
CA ALA A 41 -6.47 -3.15 -1.18
C ALA A 41 -7.31 -4.09 -2.06
N THR A 42 -7.66 -5.27 -1.53
CA THR A 42 -8.50 -6.24 -2.24
C THR A 42 -9.92 -5.69 -2.49
N ASN A 43 -10.50 -4.99 -1.52
CA ASN A 43 -11.81 -4.35 -1.67
C ASN A 43 -11.80 -3.32 -2.80
N ILE A 44 -10.79 -2.44 -2.82
CA ILE A 44 -10.61 -1.43 -3.89
C ILE A 44 -10.46 -2.11 -5.26
N ILE A 45 -9.65 -3.17 -5.35
CA ILE A 45 -9.45 -3.90 -6.62
C ILE A 45 -10.76 -4.56 -7.09
N ASN A 46 -11.58 -5.07 -6.16
CA ASN A 46 -12.86 -5.68 -6.50
C ASN A 46 -13.92 -4.71 -7.04
N GLU A 47 -13.76 -3.41 -6.82
CA GLU A 47 -14.61 -2.37 -7.45
C GLU A 47 -14.30 -2.18 -8.94
N LEU A 48 -13.15 -2.66 -9.43
CA LEU A 48 -12.76 -2.58 -10.84
C LEU A 48 -13.49 -3.62 -11.70
N PRO A 49 -13.56 -3.42 -13.04
CA PRO A 49 -14.04 -4.45 -13.97
C PRO A 49 -13.27 -5.76 -13.80
N GLN A 50 -13.98 -6.89 -13.79
CA GLN A 50 -13.42 -8.22 -13.52
C GLN A 50 -12.18 -8.53 -14.36
N ALA A 51 -12.20 -8.15 -15.65
CA ALA A 51 -11.10 -8.37 -16.59
C ALA A 51 -9.79 -7.63 -16.22
N GLN A 52 -9.86 -6.60 -15.37
CA GLN A 52 -8.70 -5.78 -15.00
C GLN A 52 -8.11 -6.17 -13.63
N ARG A 53 -8.90 -6.80 -12.76
CA ARG A 53 -8.55 -7.02 -11.34
C ARG A 53 -7.22 -7.73 -11.16
N GLN A 54 -7.04 -8.85 -11.86
CA GLN A 54 -5.83 -9.67 -11.75
C GLN A 54 -4.57 -8.89 -12.15
N ALA A 55 -4.62 -8.21 -13.31
CA ALA A 55 -3.49 -7.43 -13.81
C ALA A 55 -3.14 -6.24 -12.90
N ILE A 56 -4.13 -5.63 -12.24
CA ILE A 56 -3.90 -4.55 -11.27
C ILE A 56 -3.32 -5.09 -9.96
N ALA A 57 -3.82 -6.22 -9.46
CA ALA A 57 -3.30 -6.87 -8.26
C ALA A 57 -1.82 -7.26 -8.43
N GLU A 58 -1.46 -7.85 -9.57
CA GLU A 58 -0.07 -8.23 -9.88
C GLU A 58 0.86 -7.01 -9.91
N LYS A 59 0.45 -5.92 -10.57
CA LYS A 59 1.21 -4.67 -10.60
C LYS A 59 1.37 -4.06 -9.21
N PHE A 60 0.32 -4.11 -8.39
CA PHE A 60 0.37 -3.62 -7.00
C PHE A 60 1.38 -4.41 -6.17
N VAL A 61 1.37 -5.75 -6.24
CA VAL A 61 2.32 -6.61 -5.52
C VAL A 61 3.76 -6.39 -6.01
N GLN A 62 3.95 -6.23 -7.32
CA GLN A 62 5.27 -5.91 -7.88
C GLN A 62 5.81 -4.57 -7.34
N ALA A 63 4.97 -3.53 -7.32
CA ALA A 63 5.33 -2.23 -6.78
C ALA A 63 5.66 -2.32 -5.28
N LEU A 64 4.82 -2.99 -4.50
CA LEU A 64 5.05 -3.23 -3.07
C LEU A 64 6.41 -3.91 -2.83
N THR A 65 6.68 -5.00 -3.55
CA THR A 65 7.92 -5.78 -3.42
C THR A 65 9.15 -4.97 -3.82
N ALA A 66 9.03 -4.10 -4.83
CA ALA A 66 10.11 -3.21 -5.25
C ALA A 66 10.36 -2.04 -4.27
N SER A 67 9.38 -1.69 -3.45
CA SER A 67 9.46 -0.61 -2.46
C SER A 67 9.99 -1.06 -1.10
N VAL A 68 9.98 -2.35 -0.79
CA VAL A 68 10.58 -2.87 0.44
C VAL A 68 12.10 -2.67 0.37
N ASP A 69 12.63 -1.86 1.29
CA ASP A 69 14.06 -1.68 1.45
C ASP A 69 14.71 -3.02 1.78
N LYS A 70 15.68 -3.43 0.95
CA LYS A 70 16.39 -4.70 1.12
C LYS A 70 17.58 -4.57 2.07
N GLY A 71 17.86 -3.36 2.57
CA GLY A 71 19.10 -3.03 3.23
C GLY A 71 20.25 -3.00 2.21
N ASN A 72 21.09 -1.96 2.27
CA ASN A 72 22.28 -1.74 1.45
C ASN A 72 22.91 -3.02 0.87
N GLN A 73 22.84 -3.23 -0.44
CA GLN A 73 23.87 -4.03 -1.11
C GLN A 73 25.13 -3.16 -1.17
N PRO A 74 26.24 -3.56 -0.52
CA PRO A 74 27.51 -2.89 -0.73
C PRO A 74 27.94 -3.16 -2.18
N HIS A 75 28.01 -2.11 -2.99
CA HIS A 75 28.91 -2.09 -4.13
C HIS A 75 30.28 -1.63 -3.66
#